data_AF-A0A358L3C3-F1
#
_entry.id   AF-A0A358L3C3-F1
#
_cell.length_a   1.000
_cell.length_b   1.000
_cell.length_c   1.000
_cell.angle_alpha   90.00
_cell.angle_beta   90.00
_cell.angle_gamma   90.00
#
_symmetry.space_group_name_H-M   'P 1'
#
loop_
_entity.id
_entity.type
_entity.pdbx_description
1 polymer ?
#
loop_
_entity_poly.entity_id
_entity_poly.type
_entity_poly.pdbx_seq_one_letter_code
_entity_poly.pdbx_strand_id
1 'polypeptide(L)' 'MNRVWVLGDAVVDLLPEENNHLQQCPGGAPANVAVGVAR' A
#
# COMPACT_ATOMS: atom_id res chain seq x y z
N MET A 1 -14.18 -3.02 19.53
CA MET A 1 -13.28 -3.29 18.38
C MET A 1 -11.95 -3.77 18.94
N ASN A 2 -11.47 -4.95 18.52
CA ASN A 2 -10.11 -5.39 18.90
C ASN A 2 -9.07 -4.72 17.99
N ARG A 3 -7.90 -4.40 18.53
CA ARG A 3 -6.80 -3.84 17.74
C ARG A 3 -6.24 -4.92 16.81
N VAL A 4 -6.13 -4.59 15.52
CA VAL A 4 -5.43 -5.41 14.52
C VAL A 4 -4.01 -4.89 14.37
N TRP A 5 -3.03 -5.78 14.54
CA TRP A 5 -1.61 -5.48 14.31
C TRP A 5 -1.20 -6.06 12.96
N VAL A 6 -0.57 -5.24 12.13
CA VAL A 6 0.05 -5.66 10.87
C VAL A 6 1.56 -5.48 10.98
N LEU A 7 2.32 -6.40 10.39
CA LEU A 7 3.77 -6.36 10.37
C LEU A 7 4.27 -6.87 9.03
N GLY A 8 5.23 -6.15 8.46
CA GLY A 8 5.92 -6.51 7.23
C GLY A 8 6.28 -5.25 6.44
N ASP A 9 6.32 -5.37 5.12
CA ASP A 9 6.76 -4.31 4.22
C ASP A 9 5.71 -3.22 4.00
N ALA A 10 6.19 -1.99 3.89
CA ALA A 10 5.46 -0.88 3.33
C ALA A 10 6.33 -0.34 2.20
N VAL A 11 5.80 -0.32 0.98
CA VAL A 11 6.58 0.00 -0.22
C VAL A 11 5.90 1.09 -1.03
N VAL A 12 6.64 1.61 -2.00
CA VAL A 12 6.09 2.43 -3.07
C VAL A 12 6.01 1.55 -4.30
N ASP A 13 4.79 1.25 -4.74
CA ASP A 13 4.56 0.59 -6.02
C ASP A 13 4.70 1.64 -7.13
N LEU A 14 5.55 1.36 -8.11
CA LEU A 14 5.67 2.17 -9.31
C LEU A 14 4.80 1.54 -10.39
N LEU A 15 3.63 2.12 -10.60
CA LEU A 15 2.70 1.65 -11.63
C LEU A 15 2.95 2.40 -12.94
N PRO A 16 2.89 1.72 -14.10
CA PRO A 16 3.00 2.38 -15.39
C PRO A 16 1.91 3.45 -15.58
N GLU A 17 2.31 4.65 -16.01
CA GLU A 17 1.43 5.73 -16.47
C GLU A 17 1.73 6.04 -17.96
N GLU A 18 0.94 6.92 -18.58
CA GLU A 18 1.20 7.42 -19.93
C GLU A 18 2.53 8.22 -19.99
N ASN A 19 3.01 8.47 -21.21
CA ASN A 19 4.17 9.34 -21.48
C ASN A 19 5.49 8.89 -20.81
N ASN A 20 5.72 7.58 -20.65
CA ASN A 20 6.91 7.01 -19.98
C ASN A 20 7.08 7.47 -18.53
N HIS A 21 5.97 7.78 -17.85
CA HIS A 21 5.99 8.10 -16.43
C HIS A 21 5.57 6.88 -15.59
N LEU A 22 5.94 6.92 -14.31
CA LEU A 22 5.52 5.95 -13.31
C LEU A 22 4.76 6.69 -12.22
N GLN A 23 3.53 6.25 -11.96
CA GLN A 23 2.77 6.74 -10.83
C GLN A 23 3.29 6.07 -9.56
N GLN A 24 3.63 6.88 -8.57
CA GLN A 24 3.93 6.40 -7.23
C GLN A 24 2.64 6.09 -6.49
N CYS A 25 2.48 4.84 -6.07
CA CYS A 25 1.34 4.36 -5.29
C CYS A 25 1.82 3.82 -3.95
N PRO A 26 1.13 4.13 -2.83
CA PRO A 26 1.40 3.43 -1.58
C PRO A 26 1.05 1.95 -1.75
N GLY A 27 1.97 1.08 -1.36
CA GLY A 27 1.88 -0.36 -1.55
C GLY A 27 2.45 -1.15 -0.39
N GLY A 28 2.52 -2.46 -0.60
CA GLY A 28 2.92 -3.44 0.42
C GLY A 28 1.71 -4.16 0.99
N ALA A 29 1.74 -5.50 0.92
CA ALA A 29 0.61 -6.32 1.33
C ALA A 29 0.14 -6.03 2.78
N PRO A 30 1.04 -5.95 3.80
CA PRO A 30 0.58 -5.67 5.16
C PRO A 30 0.16 -4.21 5.34
N ALA A 31 0.74 -3.25 4.62
CA ALA A 31 0.29 -1.85 4.62
C ALA A 31 -1.13 -1.70 4.04
N ASN A 32 -1.42 -2.39 2.94
CA ASN A 32 -2.74 -2.39 2.32
C ASN A 32 -3.80 -3.03 3.22
N VAL A 33 -3.46 -4.11 3.95
CA VAL A 33 -4.36 -4.68 4.97
C VAL A 33 -4.62 -3.69 6.10
N ALA A 34 -3.59 -2.96 6.57
CA ALA A 34 -3.76 -1.92 7.58
C ALA A 34 -4.78 -0.86 7.15
N VAL A 35 -4.66 -0.37 5.92
CA VAL A 35 -5.56 0.63 5.34
C VAL A 35 -6.97 0.06 5.16
N GLY A 36 -7.10 -1.17 4.68
CA GLY A 36 -8.40 -1.83 4.50
C GLY A 36 -9.15 -2.11 5.81
N VAL A 37 -8.44 -2.33 6.91
CA VAL A 37 -9.06 -2.47 8.24
C VAL A 37 -9.46 -1.12 8.85
N ALA A 38 -8.75 -0.04 8.49
CA ALA A 38 -8.96 1.28 9.06
C ALA A 38 -10.05 2.12 8.37
N ARG A 39 -10.42 1.79 7.13
CA ARG A 39 -11.43 2.48 6.32
C ARG A 39 -12.76 1.74 6.33
#